data_AF-A0A2S9YHB9-F1
#
_entry.id   AF-A0A2S9YHB9-F1
#
_cell.length_a   1.000
_cell.length_b   1.000
_cell.length_c   1.000
_cell.angle_alpha   90.00
_cell.angle_beta   90.00
_cell.angle_gamma   90.00
#
_symmetry.space_group_name_H-M   'P 1'
#
loop_
_entity.id
_entity.type
_entity.pdbx_description
1 polymer ?
#
loop_
_entity_poly.entity_id
_entity_poly.type
_entity_poly.pdbx_seq_one_letter_code
_entity_poly.pdbx_strand_id
1 'polypeptide(L)'
;MGRTRLRGRPAWALGVAYLLGLGGVSGCGDDDIVEIPEELRGEPWCMLIVGTWGHYDDGSSEMILNEATGSAAAGCLCASRDDILAGTRHDELNGVALDICQDIAATKNFAWDECQEDHDSGYWLVAYVHAEGDDAHFKPAGLQCYGE
;
A
#
# COMPACT_ATOMS: atom_id res chain seq x y z
N MET A 1 28.99 -26.73 42.87
CA MET A 1 27.77 -26.90 42.05
C MET A 1 26.94 -25.63 42.14
N GLY A 2 26.46 -25.11 41.00
CA GLY A 2 25.40 -24.09 40.93
C GLY A 2 25.86 -22.65 40.72
N ARG A 3 25.74 -22.15 39.48
CA ARG A 3 26.04 -20.79 39.02
C ARG A 3 24.91 -19.79 39.31
N THR A 4 25.30 -18.50 39.25
CA THR A 4 24.57 -17.32 38.69
C THR A 4 23.39 -16.70 39.46
N ARG A 5 23.49 -15.39 39.73
CA ARG A 5 22.70 -14.36 39.01
C ARG A 5 23.31 -12.94 39.12
N LEU A 6 23.21 -12.26 37.99
CA LEU A 6 23.56 -10.87 37.66
C LEU A 6 22.55 -9.86 38.24
N ARG A 7 22.94 -8.57 38.10
CA ARG A 7 22.15 -7.32 38.15
C ARG A 7 22.14 -6.62 39.52
N GLY A 8 22.50 -5.33 39.64
CA GLY A 8 22.77 -4.35 38.59
C GLY A 8 23.31 -3.02 39.12
N ARG A 9 23.80 -2.23 38.17
CA ARG A 9 23.94 -0.76 38.17
C ARG A 9 23.28 -0.30 36.85
N PRO A 10 22.98 0.99 36.59
CA PRO A 10 23.33 2.23 37.29
C PRO A 10 22.08 3.11 37.62
N ALA A 11 22.14 4.01 38.60
CA ALA A 11 22.68 5.38 38.52
C ALA A 11 21.91 6.30 37.54
N TRP A 12 20.91 6.97 38.10
CA TRP A 12 20.63 8.41 38.00
C TRP A 12 21.53 9.20 37.03
N ALA A 13 20.90 9.98 36.15
CA ALA A 13 21.08 11.43 35.99
C ALA A 13 20.86 11.87 34.54
N LEU A 14 19.75 12.59 34.38
CA LEU A 14 19.51 13.72 33.49
C LEU A 14 20.77 14.41 32.94
N GLY A 15 20.77 14.67 31.63
CA GLY A 15 21.73 15.56 30.98
C GLY A 15 21.25 15.96 29.59
N VAL A 16 20.40 16.98 29.53
CA VAL A 16 20.02 17.69 28.30
C VAL A 16 21.21 18.54 27.87
N ALA A 17 21.69 18.37 26.63
CA ALA A 17 22.60 19.30 25.97
C ALA A 17 22.07 19.59 24.57
N TYR A 18 21.42 20.74 24.44
CA TYR A 18 21.09 21.39 23.18
C TYR A 18 22.37 21.97 22.59
N LEU A 19 22.76 21.56 21.38
CA LEU A 19 23.71 22.29 20.56
C LEU A 19 23.10 22.52 19.18
N LEU A 20 22.59 23.74 19.02
CA LEU A 20 22.31 24.39 17.74
C LEU A 20 23.63 24.56 16.97
N GLY A 21 23.70 23.96 15.80
CA GLY A 21 24.76 24.18 14.82
C GLY A 21 24.19 24.20 13.41
N LEU A 22 23.54 25.31 13.03
CA LEU A 22 23.30 25.65 11.62
C LEU A 22 24.46 26.54 11.17
N GLY A 23 25.26 26.09 10.20
CA GLY A 23 26.29 26.92 9.61
C GLY A 23 27.33 26.18 8.78
N GLY A 24 26.98 25.89 7.53
CA GLY A 24 27.91 25.94 6.40
C GLY A 24 28.93 24.81 6.25
N VAL A 25 28.57 23.79 5.48
CA VAL A 25 29.52 23.08 4.63
C VAL A 25 29.15 23.34 3.18
N SER A 26 29.93 24.21 2.55
CA SER A 26 30.15 24.19 1.12
C SER A 26 30.93 22.91 0.80
N GLY A 27 30.23 21.91 0.28
CA GLY A 27 30.81 20.71 -0.32
C GLY A 27 30.15 20.46 -1.66
N CYS A 28 30.88 20.70 -2.75
CA CYS A 28 30.51 20.26 -4.08
C CYS A 28 30.69 18.74 -4.17
N GLY A 29 29.73 18.07 -4.79
CA GLY A 29 29.87 16.72 -5.32
C GLY A 29 29.26 15.66 -4.41
N ASP A 30 28.02 15.30 -4.73
CA ASP A 30 27.66 13.90 -4.96
C ASP A 30 26.49 13.95 -5.95
N ASP A 31 26.60 13.20 -7.05
CA ASP A 31 25.43 12.81 -7.82
C ASP A 31 24.54 12.07 -6.82
N ASP A 32 23.48 12.72 -6.34
CA ASP A 32 22.40 12.05 -5.60
C ASP A 32 21.81 11.02 -6.59
N ILE A 33 22.40 9.83 -6.61
CA ILE A 33 21.76 8.64 -7.14
C ILE A 33 20.52 8.50 -6.27
N VAL A 34 19.39 8.98 -6.77
CA VAL A 34 18.10 8.73 -6.15
C VAL A 34 17.93 7.22 -6.17
N GLU A 35 18.23 6.58 -5.04
CA GLU A 35 17.97 5.16 -4.84
C GLU A 35 16.46 4.98 -4.90
N ILE A 36 15.99 4.48 -6.05
CA ILE A 36 14.59 4.19 -6.24
C ILE A 36 14.24 3.02 -5.30
N PRO A 37 13.26 3.21 -4.40
CA PRO A 37 12.77 2.15 -3.52
C PRO A 37 12.42 0.90 -4.32
N GLU A 38 12.74 -0.27 -3.77
CA GLU A 38 12.55 -1.55 -4.46
C GLU A 38 11.07 -1.79 -4.81
N GLU A 39 10.17 -1.33 -3.95
CA GLU A 39 8.72 -1.37 -4.12
C GLU A 39 8.18 -0.51 -5.27
N LEU A 40 8.98 0.44 -5.78
CA LEU A 40 8.63 1.25 -6.95
C LEU A 40 9.25 0.70 -8.25
N ARG A 41 10.03 -0.39 -8.18
CA ARG A 41 10.65 -1.00 -9.35
C ARG A 41 9.68 -1.93 -10.08
N GLY A 42 9.73 -1.92 -11.41
CA GLY A 42 8.90 -2.79 -12.27
C GLY A 42 7.73 -2.08 -12.95
N GLU A 43 6.67 -2.84 -13.21
CA GLU A 43 5.50 -2.43 -13.99
C GLU A 43 4.25 -2.28 -13.09
N PRO A 44 3.26 -1.45 -13.47
CA PRO A 44 2.05 -1.28 -12.66
C PRO A 44 1.11 -2.47 -12.80
N TRP A 45 0.93 -3.23 -11.71
CA TRP A 45 -0.02 -4.33 -11.64
C TRP A 45 -1.11 -4.03 -10.64
N CYS A 46 -2.35 -4.37 -11.00
CA CYS A 46 -3.52 -4.10 -10.17
C CYS A 46 -4.33 -5.36 -9.89
N MET A 47 -4.89 -5.43 -8.70
CA MET A 47 -5.93 -6.36 -8.32
C MET A 47 -7.28 -5.64 -8.38
N LEU A 48 -8.21 -6.21 -9.14
CA LEU A 48 -9.55 -5.64 -9.30
C LEU A 48 -10.46 -6.04 -8.14
N ILE A 49 -11.23 -5.08 -7.62
CA ILE A 49 -12.30 -5.28 -6.66
C ILE A 49 -13.57 -5.52 -7.47
N VAL A 50 -14.03 -6.76 -7.54
CA VAL A 50 -15.16 -7.17 -8.38
C VAL A 50 -16.22 -7.85 -7.53
N GLY A 51 -17.48 -7.47 -7.75
CA GLY A 51 -18.61 -8.10 -7.09
C GLY A 51 -18.90 -7.60 -5.67
N THR A 52 -18.07 -6.71 -5.14
CA THR A 52 -18.23 -6.10 -3.83
C THR A 52 -19.23 -4.94 -3.85
N TRP A 53 -20.10 -4.92 -2.83
CA TRP A 53 -21.15 -3.92 -2.66
C TRP A 53 -20.90 -3.09 -1.40
N GLY A 54 -21.22 -1.80 -1.48
CA GLY A 54 -21.38 -0.93 -0.32
C GLY A 54 -22.86 -0.84 0.06
N HIS A 55 -23.15 -0.91 1.36
CA HIS A 55 -24.51 -0.84 1.90
C HIS A 55 -24.71 0.44 2.70
N TYR A 56 -25.80 1.17 2.43
CA TYR A 56 -26.20 2.37 3.15
C TYR A 56 -27.14 2.06 4.32
N ASP A 57 -27.22 2.96 5.31
CA ASP A 57 -28.10 2.83 6.48
C ASP A 57 -29.61 2.77 6.12
N ASP A 58 -29.99 3.28 4.95
CA ASP A 58 -31.38 3.23 4.46
C ASP A 58 -31.74 1.89 3.80
N GLY A 59 -30.80 0.95 3.75
CA GLY A 59 -30.94 -0.38 3.16
C GLY A 59 -30.72 -0.44 1.65
N SER A 60 -30.35 0.68 1.01
CA SER A 60 -29.90 0.66 -0.38
C SER A 60 -28.45 0.19 -0.50
N SER A 61 -28.08 -0.26 -1.70
CA SER A 61 -26.75 -0.79 -1.98
C SER A 61 -26.24 -0.24 -3.30
N GLU A 62 -24.92 -0.12 -3.41
CA GLU A 62 -24.25 0.34 -4.62
C GLU A 62 -22.97 -0.47 -4.83
N MET A 63 -22.63 -0.73 -6.08
CA MET A 63 -21.40 -1.44 -6.40
C MET A 63 -20.19 -0.53 -6.17
N ILE A 64 -19.13 -1.08 -5.60
CA ILE A 64 -17.89 -0.33 -5.39
C ILE A 64 -17.15 -0.19 -6.73
N LEU A 65 -17.07 1.04 -7.22
CA LEU A 65 -16.45 1.40 -8.50
C LEU A 65 -15.46 2.55 -8.33
N ASN A 66 -14.50 2.63 -9.25
CA ASN A 66 -13.71 3.85 -9.43
C ASN A 66 -14.56 4.88 -10.18
N GLU A 67 -15.06 5.90 -9.50
CA GLU A 67 -15.93 6.91 -10.11
C GLU A 67 -15.25 7.72 -11.21
N ALA A 68 -13.94 7.92 -11.14
CA ALA A 68 -13.23 8.73 -12.12
C ALA A 68 -13.22 8.07 -13.51
N THR A 69 -13.23 6.74 -13.55
CA THR A 69 -13.15 5.96 -14.79
C THR A 69 -14.42 5.16 -15.08
N GLY A 70 -15.31 5.01 -14.11
CA GLY A 70 -16.51 4.16 -14.20
C GLY A 70 -16.20 2.66 -14.22
N SER A 71 -14.95 2.28 -13.97
CA SER A 71 -14.48 0.89 -13.97
C SER A 71 -14.49 0.29 -12.57
N ALA A 72 -14.19 -1.00 -12.47
CA ALA A 72 -13.95 -1.64 -11.18
C ALA A 72 -12.89 -0.86 -10.38
N ALA A 73 -13.11 -0.71 -9.09
CA ALA A 73 -12.08 -0.21 -8.19
C ALA A 73 -10.91 -1.19 -8.17
N ALA A 74 -9.69 -0.71 -7.94
CA ALA A 74 -8.51 -1.56 -8.00
C ALA A 74 -7.42 -1.07 -7.05
N GLY A 75 -6.75 -2.01 -6.39
CA GLY A 75 -5.52 -1.78 -5.65
C GLY A 75 -4.33 -2.08 -6.54
N CYS A 76 -3.38 -1.14 -6.67
CA CYS A 76 -2.27 -1.26 -7.62
C CYS A 76 -0.92 -1.03 -6.94
N LEU A 77 0.10 -1.77 -7.38
CA LEU A 77 1.50 -1.57 -6.98
C LEU A 77 2.44 -1.78 -8.17
N CYS A 78 3.71 -1.40 -8.00
CA CYS A 78 4.75 -1.72 -8.95
C CYS A 78 5.32 -3.11 -8.64
N ALA A 79 5.34 -3.99 -9.64
CA ALA A 79 5.89 -5.33 -9.52
C ALA A 79 6.45 -5.84 -10.85
N SER A 80 7.36 -6.80 -10.77
CA SER A 80 7.74 -7.56 -11.96
C SER A 80 6.62 -8.51 -12.37
N ARG A 81 6.55 -8.83 -13.66
CA ARG A 81 5.61 -9.86 -14.15
C ARG A 81 5.83 -11.21 -13.47
N ASP A 82 7.08 -11.59 -13.22
CA ASP A 82 7.42 -12.88 -12.60
C ASP A 82 6.89 -12.96 -11.17
N ASP A 83 6.93 -11.87 -10.42
CA ASP A 83 6.36 -11.80 -9.07
C ASP A 83 4.83 -12.02 -9.07
N ILE A 84 4.14 -11.41 -10.03
CA ILE A 84 2.69 -11.59 -10.18
C ILE A 84 2.34 -13.02 -10.59
N LEU A 85 3.08 -13.59 -11.55
CA LEU A 85 2.86 -14.97 -12.00
C LEU A 85 3.20 -16.01 -10.91
N ALA A 86 4.20 -15.73 -10.09
CA ALA A 86 4.56 -16.54 -8.93
C ALA A 86 3.63 -16.35 -7.74
N GLY A 87 2.79 -15.30 -7.75
CA GLY A 87 1.88 -14.95 -6.65
C GLY A 87 2.59 -14.37 -5.42
N THR A 88 3.87 -13.97 -5.52
CA THR A 88 4.67 -13.48 -4.39
C THR A 88 4.16 -12.14 -3.82
N ARG A 89 3.42 -11.38 -4.64
CA ARG A 89 2.84 -10.08 -4.28
C ARG A 89 1.33 -10.15 -4.04
N HIS A 90 0.76 -11.37 -3.98
CA HIS A 90 -0.69 -11.56 -3.84
C HIS A 90 -1.25 -10.88 -2.59
N ASP A 91 -0.68 -11.18 -1.42
CA ASP A 91 -1.15 -10.66 -0.14
C ASP A 91 -1.02 -9.14 -0.05
N GLU A 92 0.04 -8.57 -0.64
CA GLU A 92 0.23 -7.12 -0.67
C GLU A 92 -0.78 -6.44 -1.59
N LEU A 93 -1.01 -6.97 -2.80
CA LEU A 93 -2.05 -6.46 -3.69
C LEU A 93 -3.44 -6.58 -3.05
N ASN A 94 -3.72 -7.67 -2.33
CA ASN A 94 -4.98 -7.87 -1.62
C ASN A 94 -5.16 -6.83 -0.50
N GLY A 95 -4.10 -6.53 0.26
CA GLY A 95 -4.11 -5.47 1.26
C GLY A 95 -4.36 -4.09 0.65
N VAL A 96 -3.68 -3.75 -0.46
CA VAL A 96 -3.90 -2.48 -1.16
C VAL A 96 -5.33 -2.39 -1.71
N ALA A 97 -5.89 -3.48 -2.23
CA ALA A 97 -7.28 -3.50 -2.68
C ALA A 97 -8.27 -3.29 -1.52
N LEU A 98 -8.00 -3.87 -0.34
CA LEU A 98 -8.80 -3.62 0.86
C LEU A 98 -8.75 -2.16 1.29
N ASP A 99 -7.57 -1.55 1.32
CA ASP A 99 -7.40 -0.13 1.67
C ASP A 99 -8.23 0.76 0.73
N ILE A 100 -8.20 0.49 -0.58
CA ILE A 100 -9.04 1.20 -1.56
C ILE A 100 -10.53 1.00 -1.31
N CYS A 101 -10.96 -0.22 -0.97
CA CYS A 101 -12.36 -0.51 -0.66
C CYS A 101 -12.82 0.29 0.58
N GLN A 102 -11.99 0.34 1.63
CA GLN A 102 -12.25 1.09 2.86
C GLN A 102 -12.33 2.60 2.58
N ASP A 103 -11.42 3.15 1.77
CA ASP A 103 -11.41 4.56 1.41
C ASP A 103 -12.66 4.96 0.62
N ILE A 104 -13.11 4.12 -0.31
CA ILE A 104 -14.36 4.34 -1.05
C ILE A 104 -15.55 4.24 -0.09
N ALA A 105 -15.60 3.22 0.76
CA ALA A 105 -16.67 3.06 1.75
C ALA A 105 -16.76 4.27 2.68
N ALA A 106 -15.64 4.78 3.17
CA ALA A 106 -15.59 5.98 4.00
C ALA A 106 -16.06 7.23 3.24
N THR A 107 -15.63 7.39 1.98
CA THR A 107 -16.00 8.54 1.14
C THR A 107 -17.50 8.55 0.82
N LYS A 108 -18.07 7.37 0.60
CA LYS A 108 -19.48 7.18 0.24
C LYS A 108 -20.39 7.00 1.45
N ASN A 109 -19.83 6.84 2.64
CA ASN A 109 -20.55 6.51 3.87
C ASN A 109 -21.31 5.17 3.75
N PHE A 110 -20.64 4.16 3.19
CA PHE A 110 -21.07 2.76 3.21
C PHE A 110 -20.62 2.07 4.49
N ALA A 111 -21.36 1.02 4.89
CA ALA A 111 -20.78 -0.04 5.70
C ALA A 111 -19.69 -0.76 4.90
N TRP A 112 -18.56 -1.05 5.55
CA TRP A 112 -17.37 -1.65 4.94
C TRP A 112 -17.23 -3.15 5.24
N ASP A 113 -18.24 -3.75 5.87
CA ASP A 113 -18.28 -5.15 6.27
C ASP A 113 -18.14 -6.10 5.06
N GLU A 114 -18.82 -5.80 3.95
CA GLU A 114 -18.67 -6.57 2.71
C GLU A 114 -17.21 -6.53 2.19
N CYS A 115 -16.51 -5.38 2.30
CA CYS A 115 -15.10 -5.30 1.91
C CYS A 115 -14.23 -6.25 2.74
N GLN A 116 -14.45 -6.31 4.06
CA GLN A 116 -13.68 -7.19 4.95
C GLN A 116 -14.02 -8.66 4.69
N GLU A 117 -15.29 -8.99 4.48
CA GLU A 117 -15.72 -10.36 4.20
C GLU A 117 -15.17 -10.87 2.87
N ASP A 118 -15.21 -10.04 1.82
CA ASP A 118 -14.64 -10.38 0.51
C ASP A 118 -13.11 -10.54 0.57
N HIS A 119 -12.42 -9.67 1.33
CA HIS A 119 -10.99 -9.80 1.59
C HIS A 119 -10.65 -11.13 2.28
N ASP A 120 -11.35 -11.45 3.36
CA ASP A 120 -11.04 -12.61 4.21
C ASP A 120 -11.45 -13.95 3.56
N SER A 121 -12.49 -13.92 2.72
CA SER A 121 -12.90 -15.07 1.91
C SER A 121 -12.11 -15.23 0.62
N GLY A 122 -11.42 -14.17 0.17
CA GLY A 122 -10.74 -14.10 -1.11
C GLY A 122 -11.69 -14.03 -2.31
N TYR A 123 -12.97 -13.70 -2.10
CA TYR A 123 -14.00 -13.79 -3.14
C TYR A 123 -13.85 -12.72 -4.23
N TRP A 124 -13.28 -11.56 -3.89
CA TRP A 124 -13.03 -10.48 -4.86
C TRP A 124 -11.74 -10.66 -5.68
N LEU A 125 -10.98 -11.74 -5.47
CA LEU A 125 -9.71 -12.04 -6.14
C LEU A 125 -9.94 -12.56 -7.57
N VAL A 126 -10.57 -11.77 -8.42
CA VAL A 126 -11.05 -12.24 -9.72
C VAL A 126 -9.94 -12.20 -10.78
N ALA A 127 -9.10 -11.17 -10.77
CA ALA A 127 -8.03 -11.02 -11.75
C ALA A 127 -6.94 -10.04 -11.32
N TYR A 128 -5.74 -10.29 -11.83
CA TYR A 128 -4.69 -9.28 -11.96
C TYR A 128 -4.74 -8.66 -13.35
N VAL A 129 -4.52 -7.36 -13.43
CA VAL A 129 -4.37 -6.65 -14.69
C VAL A 129 -3.05 -5.90 -14.71
N HIS A 130 -2.39 -5.91 -15.88
CA HIS A 130 -1.26 -5.04 -16.15
C HIS A 130 -1.80 -3.67 -16.55
N ALA A 131 -1.67 -2.67 -15.69
CA ALA A 131 -2.37 -1.38 -15.83
C ALA A 131 -1.62 -0.40 -16.74
N GLU A 132 -1.37 -0.85 -17.97
CA GLU A 132 -0.85 -0.09 -19.11
C GLU A 132 -1.69 -0.31 -20.36
N GLY A 133 -1.46 0.50 -21.40
CA GLY A 133 -2.21 0.39 -22.66
C GLY A 133 -3.71 0.56 -22.44
N ASP A 134 -4.49 -0.44 -22.87
CA ASP A 134 -5.96 -0.42 -22.78
C ASP A 134 -6.46 -0.52 -21.31
N ASP A 135 -5.66 -1.09 -20.42
CA ASP A 135 -5.99 -1.28 -19.00
C ASP A 135 -5.44 -0.17 -18.10
N ALA A 136 -4.81 0.87 -18.68
CA ALA A 136 -4.25 2.00 -17.93
C ALA A 136 -5.27 2.75 -17.07
N HIS A 137 -6.56 2.60 -17.37
CA HIS A 137 -7.67 3.24 -16.65
C HIS A 137 -7.93 2.64 -15.25
N PHE A 138 -7.34 1.49 -14.91
CA PHE A 138 -7.37 0.94 -13.55
C PHE A 138 -6.29 1.55 -12.65
N LYS A 139 -5.25 2.15 -13.23
CA LYS A 139 -4.13 2.71 -12.47
C LYS A 139 -4.56 3.98 -11.72
N PRO A 140 -4.31 4.10 -10.41
CA PRO A 140 -4.61 5.31 -9.67
C PRO A 140 -3.73 6.48 -10.15
N ALA A 141 -4.29 7.68 -10.09
CA ALA A 141 -3.56 8.89 -10.44
C ALA A 141 -2.33 9.05 -9.54
N GLY A 142 -1.15 9.23 -10.15
CA GLY A 142 0.10 9.44 -9.43
C GLY A 142 0.92 8.17 -9.16
N LEU A 143 0.40 6.96 -9.42
CA LEU A 143 1.24 5.76 -9.41
C LEU A 143 2.24 5.83 -10.58
N GLN A 144 3.52 5.88 -10.24
CA GLN A 144 4.64 5.87 -11.17
C GLN A 144 5.57 4.73 -10.76
N CYS A 145 5.79 3.81 -11.69
CA CYS A 145 6.75 2.74 -11.53
C CYS A 145 8.02 3.08 -12.31
N TYR A 146 9.16 2.56 -11.86
CA TYR A 146 10.47 2.88 -12.42
C TYR A 146 11.23 1.62 -12.77
N GLY A 147 11.83 1.60 -13.96
CA GLY A 147 12.95 0.71 -14.28
C GLY A 147 12.62 -0.79 -14.34
N GLU A 148 12.97 -1.39 -15.48
CA GLU A 148 13.56 -2.72 -15.49
C GLU A 148 15.09 -2.59 -15.37
#